data_AF-A0A0L0G8Y4-F1
#
_entry.id   AF-A0A0L0G8Y4-F1
#
_cell.length_a   1.000
_cell.length_b   1.000
_cell.length_c   1.000
_cell.angle_alpha   90.00
_cell.angle_beta   90.00
_cell.angle_gamma   90.00
#
_symmetry.space_group_name_H-M   'P 1'
#
loop_
_entity.id
_entity.type
_entity.pdbx_description
1 polymer ?
#
loop_
_entity_poly.entity_id
_entity_poly.type
_entity_poly.pdbx_seq_one_letter_code
_entity_poly.pdbx_strand_id
1 'polypeptide(L)' 'MVCVQPNDGKSIVAITGASGFIGSWVVKKMLDAGYHVRAVVRNTEDDAKTAHLKKMAEGGSEDRLTFFSGGLYGL' A
#
# COMPACT_ATOMS: atom_id res chain seq x y z
N MET A 1 -9.11 -5.86 -1.71
CA MET A 1 -9.10 -6.09 -3.18
C MET A 1 -7.82 -5.48 -3.75
N VAL A 2 -7.01 -6.25 -4.48
CA VAL A 2 -5.77 -5.78 -5.11
C VAL A 2 -6.05 -5.51 -6.59
N CYS A 3 -5.70 -4.33 -7.07
CA CYS A 3 -5.78 -3.98 -8.49
C CYS A 3 -4.37 -3.66 -9.00
N VAL A 4 -3.89 -4.43 -9.97
CA VAL A 4 -2.61 -4.17 -10.64
C VAL A 4 -2.87 -3.18 -11.77
N GLN A 5 -2.22 -2.02 -11.72
CA GLN A 5 -2.27 -1.00 -12.75
C GLN A 5 -0.99 -1.12 -13.60
N PRO A 6 -1.10 -1.42 -14.91
CA PRO A 6 0.04 -1.34 -15.81
C PRO A 6 0.36 0.14 -16.05
N ASN A 7 1.58 0.55 -15.73
CA ASN A 7 2.12 1.88 -16.04
C ASN A 7 3.44 1.70 -16.79
N ASP A 8 3.66 2.45 -17.88
CA ASP A 8 4.79 2.43 -18.84
C ASP A 8 6.17 1.98 -18.29
N GLY A 9 6.34 0.68 -18.02
CA GLY A 9 7.59 0.07 -17.53
C GLY A 9 7.71 -0.14 -16.01
N LYS A 10 6.73 0.25 -15.18
CA LYS A 10 6.68 -0.03 -13.73
C LYS A 10 5.29 -0.53 -13.33
N SER A 11 5.16 -1.80 -12.95
CA SER A 11 3.91 -2.36 -12.45
C SER A 11 3.59 -1.78 -11.06
N ILE A 12 2.50 -1.02 -10.97
CA ILE A 12 2.01 -0.44 -9.72
C ILE A 12 0.82 -1.28 -9.23
N VAL A 13 0.79 -1.63 -7.96
CA VAL A 13 -0.30 -2.39 -7.35
C VAL A 13 -1.02 -1.53 -6.31
N ALA A 14 -2.33 -1.37 -6.49
CA ALA A 14 -3.19 -0.69 -5.52
C ALA A 14 -3.83 -1.71 -4.58
N ILE A 15 -3.66 -1.51 -3.28
CA ILE A 15 -4.15 -2.42 -2.23
C ILE A 15 -5.17 -1.64 -1.40
N THR A 16 -6.44 -2.03 -1.51
CA THR A 16 -7.51 -1.52 -0.64
C THR A 16 -7.54 -2.28 0.68
N GLY A 17 -7.61 -1.55 1.80
CA GLY A 17 -7.52 -2.14 3.14
C GLY A 17 -6.10 -2.53 3.54
N ALA A 18 -5.10 -1.80 3.06
CA ALA A 18 -3.69 -2.07 3.31
C ALA A 18 -3.32 -2.07 4.81
N SER A 19 -4.05 -1.31 5.63
CA SER A 19 -3.86 -1.27 7.10
C SER A 19 -4.46 -2.44 7.86
N GLY A 20 -5.14 -3.36 7.18
CA GLY A 20 -5.64 -4.59 7.79
C GLY A 20 -4.53 -5.61 8.00
N PHE A 21 -4.78 -6.59 8.88
CA PHE A 21 -3.83 -7.67 9.17
C PHE A 21 -3.32 -8.33 7.89
N ILE A 22 -4.22 -8.80 7.03
CA ILE A 22 -3.87 -9.44 5.75
C ILE A 22 -3.28 -8.43 4.75
N GLY A 23 -3.84 -7.22 4.68
CA GLY A 23 -3.41 -6.18 3.75
C GLY A 23 -1.93 -5.80 3.93
N SER A 24 -1.48 -5.73 5.18
CA SER A 24 -0.10 -5.39 5.52
C SER A 24 0.92 -6.44 5.01
N TRP A 25 0.58 -7.72 5.06
CA TRP A 25 1.41 -8.80 4.51
C TRP A 25 1.46 -8.77 2.99
N VAL A 26 0.35 -8.45 2.33
CA VAL A 26 0.31 -8.31 0.87
C VAL A 26 1.18 -7.13 0.41
N VAL A 27 1.11 -6.00 1.13
CA VAL A 27 2.00 -4.84 0.88
C VAL A 27 3.46 -5.27 0.98
N LYS A 28 3.85 -5.94 2.08
CA LYS A 28 5.21 -6.43 2.27
C LYS A 28 5.66 -7.34 1.12
N LYS A 29 4.82 -8.31 0.73
CA LYS A 29 5.13 -9.26 -0.35
C LYS A 29 5.31 -8.58 -1.70
N MET A 30 4.51 -7.55 -2.01
CA MET A 30 4.61 -6.81 -3.27
C MET A 30 5.85 -5.92 -3.32
N LEU A 31 6.20 -5.27 -2.21
CA LEU A 31 7.44 -4.49 -2.09
C LEU A 31 8.68 -5.38 -2.26
N ASP A 32 8.68 -6.55 -1.61
CA ASP A 32 9.74 -7.56 -1.71
C ASP A 32 9.91 -8.08 -3.15
N ALA A 33 8.79 -8.27 -3.86
CA ALA A 33 8.77 -8.67 -5.27
C ALA A 33 9.15 -7.54 -6.26
N GLY A 34 9.48 -6.34 -5.78
CA GLY A 34 9.95 -5.24 -6.63
C GLY A 34 8.85 -4.32 -7.16
N TYR A 35 7.58 -4.55 -6.80
CA TYR A 35 6.47 -3.73 -7.26
C TYR A 35 6.39 -2.40 -6.50
N HIS A 36 5.78 -1.39 -7.14
CA HIS A 36 5.38 -0.17 -6.47
C HIS A 36 3.98 -0.38 -5.87
N VAL A 37 3.81 -0.09 -4.60
CA VAL A 37 2.57 -0.34 -3.87
C VAL A 37 1.89 0.97 -3.53
N ARG A 38 0.61 1.09 -3.92
CA ARG A 38 -0.31 2.13 -3.44
C ARG A 38 -1.19 1.54 -2.33
N ALA A 39 -0.85 1.83 -1.08
CA ALA A 39 -1.59 1.42 0.09
C ALA A 39 -2.78 2.36 0.30
N VAL A 40 -3.98 1.87 -0.01
CA VAL A 40 -5.22 2.62 0.24
C VAL A 40 -5.71 2.31 1.64
N VAL A 41 -5.71 3.33 2.49
CA VAL A 41 -6.15 3.29 3.87
C VAL A 41 -7.30 4.27 4.07
N ARG A 42 -8.16 4.01 5.05
CA ARG A 42 -9.34 4.86 5.29
C ARG A 42 -8.96 6.25 5.83
N ASN A 43 -7.91 6.30 6.63
CA ASN A 43 -7.32 7.53 7.13
C ASN A 43 -5.80 7.35 7.16
N THR A 44 -5.07 8.19 6.43
CA THR A 44 -3.60 8.21 6.43
C THR A 44 -3.01 8.79 7.72
N GLU A 45 -3.81 9.52 8.49
CA GLU A 45 -3.41 10.15 9.75
C GLU A 45 -3.64 9.23 10.97
N ASP A 46 -4.30 8.08 10.78
CA ASP A 46 -4.47 7.07 11.83
C ASP A 46 -3.15 6.30 12.00
N ASP A 47 -2.28 6.84 12.85
CA ASP A 47 -0.94 6.29 13.06
C ASP A 47 -1.01 4.88 13.65
N ALA A 48 -2.01 4.57 14.48
CA ALA A 48 -2.23 3.23 15.00
C ALA A 48 -2.43 2.19 13.88
N LYS A 49 -3.12 2.56 12.80
CA LYS A 49 -3.38 1.70 11.63
C LYS A 49 -2.35 1.84 10.52
N THR A 50 -1.53 2.89 10.50
CA THR A 50 -0.55 3.11 9.42
C THR A 50 0.90 2.94 9.85
N ALA A 51 1.20 2.94 11.15
CA ALA A 51 2.57 2.82 11.69
C ALA A 51 3.28 1.55 11.21
N HIS A 52 2.57 0.42 11.13
CA HIS A 52 3.16 -0.83 10.65
C HIS A 52 3.51 -0.76 9.15
N LEU A 53 2.71 -0.07 8.33
CA LEU A 53 3.02 0.16 6.91
C LEU A 53 4.17 1.15 6.75
N LYS A 54 4.22 2.21 7.56
CA LYS A 54 5.32 3.20 7.56
C LYS A 54 6.65 2.54 7.93
N LYS A 55 6.65 1.68 8.96
CA LYS A 55 7.83 0.86 9.32
C LYS A 55 8.32 -0.06 8.20
N MET A 56 7.41 -0.55 7.36
CA MET A 56 7.79 -1.35 6.18
C MET A 56 8.39 -0.48 5.06
N ALA A 57 7.99 0.79 4.97
CA ALA A 57 8.58 1.74 4.05
C ALA A 57 10.05 2.02 4.43
N GLU A 58 10.29 2.34 5.71
CA GLU A 58 11.63 2.66 6.27
C GLU A 58 12.66 1.52 6.10
N GLY A 59 12.21 0.29 5.85
CA GLY A 59 13.07 -0.87 5.54
C GLY A 59 13.70 -0.87 4.14
N GLY A 60 13.81 0.27 3.47
CA GLY A 60 14.40 0.39 2.13
C GLY A 60 13.41 0.33 0.95
N SER A 61 12.12 0.58 1.22
CA SER A 61 11.06 0.59 0.21
C SER A 61 10.28 1.91 0.15
N GLU A 62 10.82 2.98 0.73
CA GLU A 62 10.17 4.30 0.82
C GLU A 62 9.78 4.88 -0.55
N ASP A 63 10.65 4.73 -1.55
CA ASP A 63 10.37 5.20 -2.94
C ASP A 63 9.23 4.41 -3.61
N ARG A 64 8.95 3.20 -3.12
CA ARG A 64 7.99 2.27 -3.74
C ARG A 64 6.66 2.18 -3.01
N LEU A 65 6.52 2.76 -1.81
CA LEU A 65 5.26 2.74 -1.04
C LEU A 65 4.60 4.11 -1.01
N THR A 66 3.40 4.22 -1.57
CA THR A 66 2.59 5.45 -1.53
C THR A 66 1.30 5.21 -0.76
N PHE A 67 0.95 6.12 0.15
CA PHE A 67 -0.30 6.06 0.90
C PHE A 67 -1.39 6.87 0.19
N PHE A 68 -2.59 6.31 0.11
CA PHE A 68 -3.77 6.99 -0.40
C PHE A 68 -4.91 6.90 0.62
N SER A 69 -5.53 8.03 0.93
CA SER A 69 -6.79 8.07 1.67
C SER A 69 -7.93 7.71 0.74
N GLY A 70 -8.58 6.58 0.95
CA GLY A 70 -9.68 6.11 0.09
C GLY A 70 -10.55 5.05 0.77
N GLY A 71 -11.86 5.16 0.56
CA GLY A 71 -12.85 4.16 0.97
C GLY A 71 -13.69 3.72 -0.23
N LEU A 72 -14.23 2.51 -0.18
CA LEU A 72 -15.14 1.94 -1.19
C LEU A 72 -16.50 2.69 -1.35
N TYR A 73 -16.63 3.89 -0.78
CA TYR A 73 -17.84 4.72 -0.76
C TYR A 73 -17.74 5.96 -1.66
N GLY A 74 -17.00 5.86 -2.77
CA GLY A 74 -16.78 6.96 -3.70
C GLY A 74 -16.15 6.48 -5.01
N LEU A 75 -16.78 5.50 -5.65
CA LEU A 75 -16.69 5.26 -7.09
C LEU A 75 -18.04 5.62 -7.70
#